data_AF-X1SC13-F1
#
_entry.id   AF-X1SC13-F1
#
_cell.length_a   1.000
_cell.length_b   1.000
_cell.length_c   1.000
_cell.angle_alpha   90.00
_cell.angle_beta   90.00
_cell.angle_gamma   90.00
#
_symmetry.space_group_name_H-M   'P 1'
#
loop_
_entity.id
_entity.type
_entity.pdbx_description
1 polymer ?
#
loop_
_entity_poly.entity_id
_entity_poly.type
_entity_poly.pdbx_seq_one_letter_code
_entity_poly.pdbx_strand_id
1 'polypeptide(L)'
;PFEEYPCPSLELITKFNRDISRRLKPLESENKDILNNFKNFARCLENSSRFFNQNYTKGSLGEFLGLARRLYEKKIEPTYLEIPFSQICDGDEFLSFFLEITKNIKIFSKIYNNKLDEYRKLFKIRNRAHPSPNLIIKKGLTELPFWIWKEGDQRRKIFILEEKWGDYLYNNSYGKIFHIEEDGFKSLFSLKSILKKRGLKIRPKALLLTLYNRLFISNLFIHGLGGAKYDLVTDEIIREFFKVEPPHFLVASCTLHLNFKSSPSASDFKISALKKKIRDLEFNPERYIDELPLTKKEKIQIGELVEKKTELIKKIKGVSSPIEKRKISEEIKVISNFIVEKIIPLKYELDKKIEKEEEKIKQAKVYTFREFPYCLFSAKTLRNLLNF
;
A
#
# COMPACT_ATOMS: atom_id res chain seq x y z
N PRO A 1 16.19 -5.28 7.41
CA PRO A 1 15.27 -4.87 8.50
C PRO A 1 15.59 -3.41 8.88
N PHE A 2 14.66 -2.57 9.38
CA PHE A 2 15.02 -1.19 9.75
C PHE A 2 16.11 -1.10 10.84
N GLU A 3 16.22 -2.12 11.69
CA GLU A 3 17.34 -2.28 12.64
C GLU A 3 18.72 -2.52 11.98
N GLU A 4 18.77 -2.84 10.68
CA GLU A 4 20.01 -3.09 9.92
C GLU A 4 20.40 -1.94 8.99
N TYR A 5 19.48 -1.03 8.70
CA TYR A 5 19.80 0.12 7.87
C TYR A 5 20.47 1.18 8.75
N PRO A 6 21.61 1.74 8.35
CA PRO A 6 22.24 2.80 9.12
C PRO A 6 21.39 4.06 9.13
N CYS A 7 21.60 4.92 10.13
CA CYS A 7 21.07 6.27 10.11
C CYS A 7 21.46 6.99 8.79
N PRO A 8 20.52 7.67 8.12
CA PRO A 8 20.83 8.48 6.95
C PRO A 8 21.87 9.56 7.25
N SER A 9 22.74 9.87 6.29
CA SER A 9 23.69 10.97 6.42
C SER A 9 22.96 12.32 6.45
N LEU A 10 23.56 13.31 7.11
CA LEU A 10 23.00 14.67 7.17
C LEU A 10 22.84 15.29 5.77
N GLU A 11 23.75 14.98 4.85
CA GLU A 11 23.65 15.41 3.45
C GLU A 11 22.40 14.83 2.76
N LEU A 12 22.16 13.52 2.92
CA LEU A 12 20.99 12.86 2.35
C LEU A 12 19.68 13.46 2.91
N ILE A 13 19.64 13.71 4.22
CA ILE A 13 18.49 14.34 4.89
C ILE A 13 18.26 15.76 4.38
N THR A 14 19.33 16.56 4.27
CA THR A 14 19.25 17.94 3.78
C THR A 14 18.74 17.98 2.33
N LYS A 15 19.25 17.09 1.47
CA LYS A 15 18.77 16.94 0.11
C LYS A 15 17.29 16.54 0.05
N PHE A 16 16.89 15.53 0.83
CA PHE A 16 15.49 15.10 0.94
C PHE A 16 14.58 16.24 1.39
N ASN A 17 14.95 16.95 2.47
CA ASN A 17 14.19 18.07 3.02
C ASN A 17 14.00 19.18 1.99
N ARG A 18 15.06 19.54 1.26
CA ARG A 18 15.01 20.54 0.18
C ARG A 18 14.09 20.12 -0.95
N ASP A 19 14.22 18.88 -1.42
CA ASP A 19 13.47 18.36 -2.56
C ASP A 19 11.97 18.27 -2.26
N ILE A 20 11.59 17.78 -1.07
CA ILE A 20 10.19 17.72 -0.66
C ILE A 20 9.63 19.12 -0.41
N SER A 21 10.38 20.01 0.26
CA SER A 21 9.94 21.40 0.47
C SER A 21 9.67 22.12 -0.85
N ARG A 22 10.52 21.91 -1.86
CA ARG A 22 10.33 22.47 -3.22
C ARG A 22 9.05 21.94 -3.87
N ARG A 23 8.76 20.64 -3.72
CA ARG A 23 7.54 20.01 -4.27
C ARG A 23 6.26 20.44 -3.55
N LEU A 24 6.35 20.74 -2.26
CA LEU A 24 5.22 21.21 -1.45
C LEU A 24 4.98 22.72 -1.53
N LYS A 25 5.98 23.51 -1.95
CA LYS A 25 5.87 24.98 -2.06
C LYS A 25 4.66 25.47 -2.88
N PRO A 26 4.32 24.87 -4.03
CA PRO A 26 3.12 25.27 -4.78
C PRO A 26 1.82 25.11 -3.99
N LEU A 27 1.78 24.27 -2.95
CA LEU A 27 0.60 24.06 -2.12
C LEU A 27 0.44 25.13 -1.02
N GLU A 28 1.38 26.06 -0.85
CA GLU A 28 1.24 27.16 0.14
C GLU A 28 -0.01 28.02 -0.14
N SER A 29 -0.37 28.22 -1.41
CA SER A 29 -1.58 28.97 -1.81
C SER A 29 -2.86 28.26 -1.38
N GLU A 30 -2.88 26.93 -1.44
CA GLU A 30 -4.00 26.09 -1.02
C GLU A 30 -4.05 25.97 0.51
N ASN A 31 -2.94 25.52 1.12
CA ASN A 31 -2.83 25.39 2.56
C ASN A 31 -1.36 25.50 3.01
N LYS A 32 -1.01 26.68 3.55
CA LYS A 32 0.31 26.96 4.12
C LYS A 32 0.73 25.99 5.23
N ASP A 33 -0.22 25.38 5.94
CA ASP A 33 0.07 24.48 7.05
C ASP A 33 0.71 23.19 6.58
N ILE A 34 0.43 22.72 5.35
CA ILE A 34 1.05 21.50 4.80
C ILE A 34 2.58 21.65 4.75
N LEU A 35 3.06 22.74 4.15
CA LEU A 35 4.50 22.98 4.06
C LEU A 35 5.09 23.30 5.45
N ASN A 36 4.38 24.05 6.30
CA ASN A 36 4.85 24.35 7.64
C ASN A 36 4.98 23.10 8.52
N ASN A 37 4.02 22.17 8.44
CA ASN A 37 4.06 20.89 9.14
C ASN A 37 5.25 20.04 8.65
N PHE A 38 5.46 19.98 7.33
CA PHE A 38 6.63 19.29 6.79
C PHE A 38 7.94 19.95 7.21
N LYS A 39 8.08 21.29 7.15
CA LYS A 39 9.28 22.01 7.60
C LYS A 39 9.57 21.75 9.08
N ASN A 40 8.54 21.65 9.92
CA ASN A 40 8.70 21.29 11.33
C ASN A 40 9.24 19.85 11.47
N PHE A 41 8.70 18.90 10.70
CA PHE A 41 9.19 17.52 10.69
C PHE A 41 10.61 17.39 10.11
N ALA A 42 10.94 18.15 9.07
CA ALA A 42 12.27 18.23 8.46
C ALA A 42 13.34 18.63 9.48
N ARG A 43 13.05 19.63 10.34
CA ARG A 43 13.92 19.99 11.48
C ARG A 43 14.07 18.85 12.49
N CYS A 44 13.01 18.06 12.72
CA CYS A 44 13.07 16.89 13.60
C CYS A 44 13.96 15.77 13.02
N LEU A 45 13.94 15.57 11.70
CA LEU A 45 14.87 14.66 11.01
C LEU A 45 16.32 15.11 11.16
N GLU A 46 16.60 16.41 10.96
CA GLU A 46 17.95 16.97 11.14
C GLU A 46 18.43 16.83 12.59
N ASN A 47 17.57 17.13 13.57
CA ASN A 47 17.89 16.98 14.98
C ASN A 47 18.12 15.52 15.38
N SER A 48 17.33 14.59 14.86
CA SER A 48 17.53 13.15 15.05
C SER A 48 18.90 12.70 14.51
N SER A 49 19.28 13.15 13.31
CA SER A 49 20.60 12.85 12.72
C SER A 49 21.75 13.42 13.55
N ARG A 50 21.64 14.67 14.02
CA ARG A 50 22.64 15.29 14.90
C ARG A 50 22.83 14.51 16.20
N PHE A 51 21.73 14.04 16.81
CA PHE A 51 21.79 13.25 18.03
C PHE A 51 22.62 11.96 17.85
N PHE A 52 22.38 11.20 16.79
CA PHE A 52 23.14 9.97 16.52
C PHE A 52 24.60 10.25 16.13
N ASN A 53 24.89 11.35 15.43
CA ASN A 53 26.25 11.74 15.09
C ASN A 53 27.07 12.21 16.32
N GLN A 54 26.43 12.91 17.27
CA GLN A 54 27.11 13.46 18.45
C GLN A 54 27.43 12.39 19.51
N ASN A 55 26.56 11.40 19.67
CA ASN A 55 26.73 10.39 20.72
C ASN A 55 27.63 9.21 20.31
N TYR A 56 28.23 9.23 19.11
CA TYR A 56 28.99 8.11 18.50
C TYR A 56 28.26 6.76 18.51
N THR A 57 26.95 6.75 18.79
CA THR A 57 26.10 5.57 18.78
C THR A 57 25.70 5.29 17.34
N LYS A 58 26.05 4.11 16.82
CA LYS A 58 25.59 3.62 15.52
C LYS A 58 24.08 3.33 15.59
N GLY A 59 23.27 4.37 15.42
CA GLY A 59 21.81 4.26 15.37
C GLY A 59 21.34 3.62 14.07
N SER A 60 20.26 2.84 14.17
CA SER A 60 19.55 2.29 13.03
C SER A 60 18.55 3.29 12.42
N LEU A 61 18.11 3.03 11.19
CA LEU A 61 17.06 3.79 10.52
C LEU A 61 15.77 3.79 11.34
N GLY A 62 15.47 2.68 12.03
CA GLY A 62 14.31 2.57 12.92
C GLY A 62 14.39 3.56 14.09
N GLU A 63 15.53 3.60 14.78
CA GLU A 63 15.75 4.52 15.90
C GLU A 63 15.80 5.98 15.44
N PHE A 64 16.42 6.25 14.29
CA PHE A 64 16.42 7.57 13.66
C PHE A 64 15.00 8.09 13.40
N LEU A 65 14.15 7.28 12.77
CA LEU A 65 12.77 7.66 12.45
C LEU A 65 11.90 7.75 13.71
N GLY A 66 12.10 6.85 14.68
CA GLY A 66 11.44 6.88 15.98
C GLY A 66 11.75 8.18 16.73
N LEU A 67 13.02 8.55 16.85
CA LEU A 67 13.45 9.80 17.48
C LEU A 67 12.90 11.04 16.75
N ALA A 68 12.94 11.06 15.41
CA ALA A 68 12.38 12.16 14.64
C ALA A 68 10.87 12.32 14.89
N ARG A 69 10.13 11.21 14.96
CA ARG A 69 8.70 11.22 15.33
C ARG A 69 8.49 11.74 16.76
N ARG A 70 9.26 11.25 17.74
CA ARG A 70 9.17 11.71 19.14
C ARG A 70 9.44 13.20 19.29
N LEU A 71 10.43 13.74 18.55
CA LEU A 71 10.71 15.18 18.53
C LEU A 71 9.55 15.97 17.91
N TYR A 72 8.93 15.44 16.85
CA TYR A 72 7.77 16.06 16.21
C TYR A 72 6.54 16.07 17.12
N GLU A 73 6.30 14.98 17.83
CA GLU A 73 5.19 14.82 18.75
C GLU A 73 5.36 15.55 20.08
N LYS A 74 6.55 16.11 20.38
CA LYS A 74 6.81 16.83 21.65
C LYS A 74 5.75 17.88 22.00
N LYS A 75 5.15 18.54 20.98
CA LYS A 75 4.07 19.53 21.14
C LYS A 75 2.77 18.97 21.76
N ILE A 76 2.55 17.67 21.69
CA ILE A 76 1.37 17.00 22.25
C ILE A 76 1.69 16.20 23.51
N GLU A 77 2.93 16.29 24.03
CA GLU A 77 3.37 15.67 25.28
C GLU A 77 2.95 14.19 25.40
N PRO A 78 3.40 13.32 24.47
CA PRO A 78 2.96 11.94 24.43
C PRO A 78 3.37 11.19 25.71
N THR A 79 2.37 10.60 26.39
CA THR A 79 2.55 9.83 27.62
C THR A 79 2.96 8.38 27.39
N TYR A 80 2.96 7.92 26.13
CA TYR A 80 3.34 6.55 25.77
C TYR A 80 4.86 6.36 25.74
N LEU A 81 5.30 5.18 26.17
CA LEU A 81 6.67 4.70 26.02
C LEU A 81 6.86 4.04 24.65
N GLU A 82 8.06 4.18 24.08
CA GLU A 82 8.44 3.55 22.83
C GLU A 82 9.67 2.68 23.07
N ILE A 83 9.55 1.38 22.75
CA ILE A 83 10.62 0.40 22.93
C ILE A 83 10.86 -0.26 21.57
N PRO A 84 12.10 -0.28 21.06
CA PRO A 84 12.43 -1.03 19.85
C PRO A 84 12.11 -2.52 20.05
N PHE A 85 11.31 -3.09 19.16
CA PHE A 85 10.93 -4.51 19.28
C PHE A 85 12.13 -5.46 19.18
N SER A 86 13.24 -5.00 18.61
CA SER A 86 14.53 -5.72 18.64
C SER A 86 15.00 -5.99 20.07
N GLN A 87 14.87 -5.02 20.98
CA GLN A 87 15.26 -5.17 22.39
C GLN A 87 14.39 -6.21 23.10
N ILE A 88 13.08 -6.22 22.81
CA ILE A 88 12.15 -7.24 23.31
C ILE A 88 12.57 -8.63 22.83
N CYS A 89 12.96 -8.77 21.55
CA CYS A 89 13.37 -10.04 20.98
C CYS A 89 14.72 -10.58 21.51
N ASP A 90 15.55 -9.70 22.07
CA ASP A 90 16.85 -10.09 22.64
C ASP A 90 16.73 -10.46 24.14
N GLY A 91 15.53 -10.32 24.72
CA GLY A 91 15.17 -10.68 26.09
C GLY A 91 14.91 -12.18 26.29
N ASP A 92 14.99 -12.61 27.55
CA ASP A 92 14.89 -14.03 27.93
C ASP A 92 13.47 -14.56 27.76
N GLU A 93 12.45 -13.72 27.95
CA GLU A 93 11.04 -14.03 27.80
C GLU A 93 10.70 -14.37 26.34
N PHE A 94 11.20 -13.55 25.40
CA PHE A 94 10.98 -13.80 23.98
C PHE A 94 11.73 -15.06 23.50
N LEU A 95 12.97 -15.24 23.95
CA LEU A 95 13.75 -16.43 23.59
C LEU A 95 13.17 -17.71 24.20
N SER A 96 12.56 -17.63 25.39
CA SER A 96 11.80 -18.73 25.98
C SER A 96 10.58 -19.08 25.14
N PHE A 97 9.82 -18.07 24.69
CA PHE A 97 8.72 -18.26 23.74
C PHE A 97 9.21 -18.87 22.41
N PHE A 98 10.33 -18.42 21.87
CA PHE A 98 10.93 -19.02 20.68
C PHE A 98 11.27 -20.50 20.87
N LEU A 99 11.84 -20.87 22.02
CA LEU A 99 12.14 -22.26 22.36
C LEU A 99 10.86 -23.10 22.51
N GLU A 100 9.80 -22.55 23.10
CA GLU A 100 8.51 -23.25 23.26
C GLU A 100 7.89 -23.60 21.91
N ILE A 101 7.86 -22.65 20.97
CA ILE A 101 7.40 -22.89 19.60
C ILE A 101 8.32 -23.89 18.88
N THR A 102 9.63 -23.80 19.12
CA THR A 102 10.63 -24.67 18.53
C THR A 102 10.45 -26.13 18.96
N LYS A 103 10.27 -26.37 20.26
CA LYS A 103 10.03 -27.71 20.83
C LYS A 103 8.74 -28.34 20.28
N ASN A 104 7.71 -27.52 20.06
CA ASN A 104 6.39 -27.99 19.64
C ASN A 104 6.10 -27.78 18.14
N ILE A 105 7.14 -27.60 17.31
CA ILE A 105 6.97 -27.14 15.93
C ILE A 105 6.13 -28.08 15.06
N LYS A 106 6.17 -29.40 15.32
CA LYS A 106 5.38 -30.39 14.56
C LYS A 106 3.87 -30.16 14.71
N ILE A 107 3.42 -29.81 15.91
CA ILE A 107 2.02 -29.51 16.21
C ILE A 107 1.70 -28.07 15.79
N PHE A 108 2.56 -27.11 16.18
CA PHE A 108 2.35 -25.70 15.88
C PHE A 108 2.22 -25.43 14.37
N SER A 109 3.11 -26.00 13.54
CA SER A 109 3.09 -25.76 12.10
C SER A 109 1.83 -26.30 11.40
N LYS A 110 1.27 -27.42 11.88
CA LYS A 110 0.01 -27.96 11.40
C LYS A 110 -1.16 -27.03 11.74
N ILE A 111 -1.26 -26.62 13.00
CA ILE A 111 -2.29 -25.67 13.45
C ILE A 111 -2.19 -24.36 12.65
N TYR A 112 -0.98 -23.79 12.57
CA TYR A 112 -0.72 -22.55 11.85
C TYR A 112 -1.17 -22.63 10.38
N ASN A 113 -0.80 -23.69 9.67
CA ASN A 113 -1.17 -23.86 8.26
C ASN A 113 -2.67 -24.11 8.09
N ASN A 114 -3.27 -24.95 8.94
CA ASN A 114 -4.70 -25.26 8.89
C ASN A 114 -5.55 -23.99 9.09
N LYS A 115 -5.24 -23.17 10.11
CA LYS A 115 -5.97 -21.91 10.37
C LYS A 115 -5.82 -20.89 9.26
N LEU A 116 -4.64 -20.83 8.63
CA LEU A 116 -4.46 -20.02 7.43
C LEU A 116 -5.32 -20.50 6.26
N ASP A 117 -5.39 -21.81 6.03
CA ASP A 117 -6.18 -22.38 4.95
C ASP A 117 -7.70 -22.21 5.18
N GLU A 118 -8.17 -22.39 6.42
CA GLU A 118 -9.55 -22.09 6.84
C GLU A 118 -9.91 -20.63 6.58
N TYR A 119 -9.04 -19.69 7.01
CA TYR A 119 -9.24 -18.26 6.78
C TYR A 119 -9.29 -17.92 5.28
N ARG A 120 -8.37 -18.45 4.48
CA ARG A 120 -8.37 -18.20 3.02
C ARG A 120 -9.64 -18.74 2.37
N LYS A 121 -10.13 -19.90 2.81
CA LYS A 121 -11.38 -20.48 2.32
C LYS A 121 -12.57 -19.59 2.69
N LEU A 122 -12.66 -19.13 3.93
CA LEU A 122 -13.75 -18.28 4.43
C LEU A 122 -13.83 -16.95 3.66
N PHE A 123 -12.69 -16.29 3.44
CA PHE A 123 -12.62 -14.99 2.76
C PHE A 123 -12.36 -15.11 1.24
N LYS A 124 -12.43 -16.32 0.67
CA LYS A 124 -12.22 -16.59 -0.77
C LYS A 124 -10.91 -16.02 -1.32
N ILE A 125 -9.85 -16.04 -0.52
CA ILE A 125 -8.53 -15.52 -0.88
C ILE A 125 -7.77 -16.54 -1.72
N ARG A 126 -7.48 -16.18 -2.98
CA ARG A 126 -6.72 -17.05 -3.91
C ARG A 126 -5.21 -16.99 -3.70
N ASN A 127 -4.69 -15.85 -3.26
CA ASN A 127 -3.26 -15.66 -3.09
C ASN A 127 -2.79 -16.30 -1.77
N ARG A 128 -1.96 -17.34 -1.88
CA ARG A 128 -1.41 -18.09 -0.74
C ARG A 128 -0.50 -17.26 0.17
N ALA A 129 0.01 -16.12 -0.29
CA ALA A 129 0.82 -15.22 0.54
C ALA A 129 -0.02 -14.39 1.51
N HIS A 130 -1.35 -14.30 1.31
CA HIS A 130 -2.25 -13.57 2.20
C HIS A 130 -3.04 -14.55 3.09
N PRO A 131 -3.17 -14.28 4.40
CA PRO A 131 -2.57 -13.16 5.13
C PRO A 131 -1.06 -13.36 5.44
N SER A 132 -0.62 -14.60 5.49
CA SER A 132 0.80 -15.00 5.57
C SER A 132 0.97 -16.29 4.77
N PRO A 133 2.16 -16.63 4.25
CA PRO A 133 2.38 -17.93 3.62
C PRO A 133 2.37 -19.08 4.64
N ASN A 134 1.95 -20.27 4.20
CA ASN A 134 2.08 -21.49 4.99
C ASN A 134 3.56 -21.79 5.27
N LEU A 135 3.83 -22.35 6.45
CA LEU A 135 5.14 -22.89 6.83
C LEU A 135 5.45 -24.14 6.01
N ILE A 136 6.69 -24.26 5.55
CA ILE A 136 7.16 -25.46 4.85
C ILE A 136 7.23 -26.62 5.83
N ILE A 137 6.57 -27.73 5.50
CA ILE A 137 6.65 -29.00 6.22
C ILE A 137 7.14 -30.05 5.22
N LYS A 138 8.33 -30.60 5.44
CA LYS A 138 8.92 -31.69 4.65
C LYS A 138 9.39 -32.79 5.59
N LYS A 139 9.66 -33.99 5.06
CA LYS A 139 10.20 -35.10 5.85
C LYS A 139 11.53 -34.68 6.50
N GLY A 140 11.55 -34.65 7.83
CA GLY A 140 12.72 -34.28 8.64
C GLY A 140 13.11 -32.79 8.59
N LEU A 141 12.27 -31.92 8.03
CA LEU A 141 12.56 -30.49 7.95
C LEU A 141 11.28 -29.66 8.06
N THR A 142 11.15 -28.90 9.14
CA THR A 142 9.97 -28.07 9.40
C THR A 142 10.34 -26.59 9.58
N GLU A 143 9.70 -25.70 8.85
CA GLU A 143 9.92 -24.25 8.94
C GLU A 143 9.33 -23.67 10.22
N LEU A 144 10.11 -22.84 10.90
CA LEU A 144 9.68 -22.06 12.04
C LEU A 144 9.01 -20.74 11.61
N PRO A 145 8.05 -20.22 12.39
CA PRO A 145 7.40 -18.93 12.15
C PRO A 145 8.29 -17.72 12.52
N PHE A 146 9.60 -17.84 12.34
CA PHE A 146 10.60 -16.82 12.67
C PHE A 146 11.53 -16.55 11.48
N TRP A 147 12.16 -15.39 11.52
CA TRP A 147 13.24 -14.96 10.66
C TRP A 147 14.57 -15.06 11.41
N ILE A 148 15.64 -15.35 10.68
CA ILE A 148 17.01 -15.29 11.17
C ILE A 148 17.92 -14.54 10.21
N TRP A 149 18.85 -13.76 10.73
CA TRP A 149 19.91 -13.11 9.96
C TRP A 149 21.09 -12.73 10.85
N LYS A 150 22.16 -12.23 10.23
CA LYS A 150 23.28 -11.53 10.88
C LYS A 150 23.35 -10.08 10.40
N GLU A 151 24.07 -9.22 11.10
CA GLU A 151 24.27 -7.83 10.65
C GLU A 151 24.77 -7.78 9.19
N GLY A 152 24.14 -6.94 8.38
CA GLY A 152 24.42 -6.79 6.96
C GLY A 152 23.82 -7.88 6.04
N ASP A 153 23.12 -8.88 6.57
CA ASP A 153 22.44 -9.91 5.78
C ASP A 153 20.92 -9.67 5.70
N GLN A 154 20.26 -10.38 4.77
CA GLN A 154 18.81 -10.35 4.61
C GLN A 154 18.10 -11.33 5.55
N ARG A 155 16.80 -11.12 5.78
CA ARG A 155 15.96 -12.06 6.57
C ARG A 155 15.89 -13.41 5.86
N ARG A 156 16.21 -14.49 6.57
CA ARG A 156 16.12 -15.87 6.07
C ARG A 156 15.17 -16.70 6.92
N LYS A 157 14.57 -17.72 6.31
CA LYS A 157 13.75 -18.72 7.01
C LYS A 157 14.61 -19.56 7.93
N ILE A 158 14.07 -19.99 9.06
CA ILE A 158 14.73 -20.91 9.99
C ILE A 158 13.91 -22.19 10.10
N PHE A 159 14.58 -23.31 10.32
CA PHE A 159 13.98 -24.64 10.28
C PHE A 159 14.42 -25.46 11.47
N ILE A 160 13.62 -26.46 11.81
CA ILE A 160 14.03 -27.61 12.60
C ILE A 160 14.37 -28.75 11.64
N LEU A 161 15.63 -29.21 11.72
CA LEU A 161 16.16 -30.36 11.02
C LEU A 161 16.17 -31.54 11.98
N GLU A 162 15.37 -32.56 11.66
CA GLU A 162 15.26 -33.78 12.48
C GLU A 162 16.36 -34.77 12.06
N GLU A 163 17.16 -35.22 13.02
CA GLU A 163 18.20 -36.23 12.80
C GLU A 163 18.12 -37.36 13.82
N LYS A 164 18.84 -38.46 13.55
CA LYS A 164 18.85 -39.66 14.41
C LYS A 164 19.24 -39.38 15.86
N TRP A 165 20.07 -38.37 16.09
CA TRP A 165 20.70 -38.07 17.38
C TRP A 165 20.17 -36.79 18.04
N GLY A 166 19.11 -36.20 17.48
CA GLY A 166 18.49 -35.00 18.01
C GLY A 166 18.06 -34.01 16.93
N ASP A 167 17.26 -33.04 17.34
CA ASP A 167 16.74 -31.98 16.47
C ASP A 167 17.67 -30.76 16.50
N TYR A 168 17.88 -30.16 15.33
CA TYR A 168 18.75 -29.00 15.17
C TYR A 168 17.99 -27.80 14.63
N LEU A 169 18.24 -26.64 15.22
CA LEU A 169 17.95 -25.37 14.60
C LEU A 169 18.85 -25.17 13.39
N TYR A 170 18.27 -24.99 12.21
CA TYR A 170 18.96 -25.05 10.93
C TYR A 170 18.58 -23.90 10.00
N ASN A 171 19.57 -23.43 9.23
CA ASN A 171 19.38 -22.53 8.10
C ASN A 171 20.39 -22.87 6.99
N ASN A 172 19.98 -22.85 5.73
CA ASN A 172 20.86 -23.20 4.59
C ASN A 172 22.17 -22.40 4.53
N SER A 173 22.17 -21.14 4.98
CA SER A 173 23.33 -20.26 4.94
C SER A 173 24.19 -20.33 6.21
N TYR A 174 23.63 -20.76 7.33
CA TYR A 174 24.32 -20.80 8.63
C TYR A 174 24.60 -22.23 9.14
N GLY A 175 24.13 -23.25 8.42
CA GLY A 175 24.24 -24.66 8.79
C GLY A 175 23.41 -25.01 10.02
N LYS A 176 23.89 -25.98 10.81
CA LYS A 176 23.36 -26.28 12.14
C LYS A 176 23.77 -25.16 13.09
N ILE A 177 22.79 -24.57 13.76
CA ILE A 177 22.96 -23.39 14.61
C ILE A 177 22.99 -23.78 16.06
N PHE A 178 22.00 -24.57 16.48
CA PHE A 178 21.75 -24.91 17.86
C PHE A 178 21.16 -26.32 17.93
N HIS A 179 21.65 -27.14 18.86
CA HIS A 179 21.08 -28.45 19.16
C HIS A 179 19.97 -28.27 20.20
N ILE A 180 18.78 -28.82 19.95
CA ILE A 180 17.64 -28.66 20.84
C ILE A 180 17.77 -29.72 21.95
N GLU A 181 18.22 -29.28 23.12
CA GLU A 181 18.28 -30.13 24.32
C GLU A 181 16.91 -30.22 25.01
N GLU A 182 16.64 -31.31 25.72
CA GLU A 182 15.38 -31.51 26.44
C GLU A 182 15.22 -30.54 27.64
N ASP A 183 16.34 -30.15 28.28
CA ASP A 183 16.37 -29.26 29.45
C ASP A 183 16.21 -27.77 29.06
N GLY A 184 15.07 -27.17 29.39
CA GLY A 184 14.66 -25.83 28.94
C GLY A 184 15.54 -24.67 29.43
N PHE A 185 16.00 -24.69 30.68
CA PHE A 185 16.80 -23.59 31.25
C PHE A 185 18.23 -23.58 30.69
N LYS A 186 18.86 -24.76 30.57
CA LYS A 186 20.16 -24.89 29.91
C LYS A 186 20.07 -24.51 28.43
N SER A 187 18.97 -24.86 27.78
CA SER A 187 18.72 -24.50 26.38
C SER A 187 18.68 -23.00 26.15
N LEU A 188 18.06 -22.21 27.05
CA LEU A 188 17.98 -20.75 26.90
C LEU A 188 19.34 -20.07 26.98
N PHE A 189 20.13 -20.39 28.01
CA PHE A 189 21.47 -19.81 28.17
C PHE A 189 22.39 -20.19 27.00
N SER A 190 22.37 -21.46 26.60
CA SER A 190 23.15 -21.95 25.46
C SER A 190 22.71 -21.30 24.14
N LEU A 191 21.40 -21.14 23.92
CA LEU A 191 20.86 -20.43 22.75
C LEU A 191 21.33 -18.97 22.72
N LYS A 192 21.18 -18.24 23.82
CA LYS A 192 21.59 -16.83 23.90
C LYS A 192 23.10 -16.68 23.66
N SER A 193 23.90 -17.58 24.23
CA SER A 193 25.35 -17.62 24.03
C SER A 193 25.72 -17.86 22.56
N ILE A 194 25.09 -18.82 21.87
CA ILE A 194 25.40 -19.10 20.46
C ILE A 194 24.92 -17.98 19.53
N LEU A 195 23.76 -17.37 19.80
CA LEU A 195 23.26 -16.23 19.03
C LEU A 195 24.22 -15.04 19.14
N LYS A 196 24.67 -14.72 20.37
CA LYS A 196 25.65 -13.65 20.61
C LYS A 196 26.99 -13.96 19.95
N LYS A 197 27.53 -15.17 20.14
CA LYS A 197 28.82 -15.59 19.57
C LYS A 197 28.84 -15.54 18.05
N ARG A 198 27.72 -15.88 17.40
CA ARG A 198 27.60 -15.89 15.93
C ARG A 198 27.02 -14.60 15.35
N GLY A 199 26.66 -13.62 16.18
CA GLY A 199 26.00 -12.39 15.74
C GLY A 199 24.66 -12.63 15.04
N LEU A 200 23.94 -13.69 15.42
CA LEU A 200 22.66 -14.08 14.83
C LEU A 200 21.51 -13.44 15.58
N LYS A 201 20.53 -12.92 14.84
CA LYS A 201 19.31 -12.30 15.35
C LYS A 201 18.11 -13.13 14.93
N ILE A 202 17.19 -13.35 15.86
CA ILE A 202 15.91 -14.04 15.61
C ILE A 202 14.77 -13.04 15.84
N ARG A 203 13.84 -12.95 14.89
CA ARG A 203 12.62 -12.12 15.02
C ARG A 203 11.38 -12.89 14.54
N PRO A 204 10.20 -12.64 15.10
CA PRO A 204 8.98 -13.34 14.70
C PRO A 204 8.52 -12.89 13.31
N LYS A 205 7.78 -13.75 12.61
CA LYS A 205 6.96 -13.35 11.44
C LYS A 205 5.71 -12.59 11.91
N ALA A 206 5.03 -11.92 10.98
CA ALA A 206 3.95 -10.98 11.28
C ALA A 206 2.85 -11.53 12.21
N LEU A 207 2.32 -12.75 11.97
CA LEU A 207 1.29 -13.32 12.85
C LEU A 207 1.82 -13.60 14.26
N LEU A 208 3.05 -14.10 14.34
CA LEU A 208 3.66 -14.44 15.62
C LEU A 208 4.09 -13.19 16.41
N LEU A 209 4.42 -12.11 15.69
CA LEU A 209 4.64 -10.79 16.28
C LEU A 209 3.39 -10.35 17.03
N THR A 210 2.23 -10.34 16.38
CA THR A 210 0.98 -9.93 17.04
C THR A 210 0.58 -10.91 18.14
N LEU A 211 0.72 -12.21 17.90
CA LEU A 211 0.45 -13.25 18.91
C LEU A 211 1.26 -13.01 20.20
N TYR A 212 2.57 -12.80 20.07
CA TYR A 212 3.45 -12.58 21.22
C TYR A 212 3.08 -11.29 21.98
N ASN A 213 2.85 -10.19 21.26
CA ASN A 213 2.46 -8.92 21.89
C ASN A 213 1.12 -9.03 22.64
N ARG A 214 0.17 -9.78 22.08
CA ARG A 214 -1.15 -9.97 22.71
C ARG A 214 -1.07 -10.88 23.93
N LEU A 215 -0.36 -12.01 23.86
CA LEU A 215 -0.30 -12.95 24.97
C LEU A 215 0.57 -12.48 26.14
N PHE A 216 1.72 -11.84 25.85
CA PHE A 216 2.77 -11.66 26.87
C PHE A 216 3.07 -10.21 27.22
N ILE A 217 2.60 -9.23 26.44
CA ILE A 217 2.94 -7.82 26.65
C ILE A 217 1.73 -6.96 27.01
N SER A 218 0.54 -7.25 26.47
CA SER A 218 -0.59 -6.31 26.51
C SER A 218 -1.91 -6.97 26.87
N ASN A 219 -2.67 -6.36 27.78
CA ASN A 219 -4.07 -6.75 28.03
C ASN A 219 -5.01 -6.27 26.91
N LEU A 220 -4.63 -5.18 26.23
CA LEU A 220 -5.31 -4.64 25.07
C LEU A 220 -4.27 -4.28 24.02
N PHE A 221 -4.40 -4.88 22.83
CA PHE A 221 -3.54 -4.57 21.69
C PHE A 221 -4.25 -3.64 20.71
N ILE A 222 -3.60 -2.53 20.34
CA ILE A 222 -4.18 -1.60 19.36
C ILE A 222 -3.53 -1.84 18.00
N HIS A 223 -4.37 -2.06 16.98
CA HIS A 223 -3.91 -2.35 15.63
C HIS A 223 -4.59 -1.46 14.58
N GLY A 224 -3.96 -1.34 13.41
CA GLY A 224 -4.56 -0.65 12.27
C GLY A 224 -5.48 -1.56 11.46
N LEU A 225 -6.34 -0.97 10.62
CA LEU A 225 -7.28 -1.71 9.74
C LEU A 225 -6.62 -2.82 8.92
N GLY A 226 -5.40 -2.59 8.43
CA GLY A 226 -4.67 -3.54 7.61
C GLY A 226 -4.30 -4.83 8.34
N GLY A 227 -3.95 -4.72 9.63
CA GLY A 227 -3.50 -5.87 10.41
C GLY A 227 -4.61 -6.59 11.16
N ALA A 228 -5.70 -5.88 11.53
CA ALA A 228 -6.85 -6.45 12.25
C ALA A 228 -7.48 -7.66 11.55
N LYS A 229 -7.44 -7.67 10.21
CA LYS A 229 -7.94 -8.81 9.41
C LYS A 229 -7.15 -10.09 9.70
N TYR A 230 -5.87 -9.96 9.99
CA TYR A 230 -4.96 -11.08 10.23
C TYR A 230 -5.06 -11.60 11.66
N ASP A 231 -5.52 -10.76 12.59
CA ASP A 231 -5.69 -11.13 14.00
C ASP A 231 -6.78 -12.19 14.21
N LEU A 232 -7.73 -12.32 13.29
CA LEU A 232 -8.70 -13.43 13.29
C LEU A 232 -7.99 -14.79 13.16
N VAL A 233 -6.93 -14.89 12.35
CA VAL A 233 -6.13 -16.12 12.26
C VAL A 233 -5.32 -16.32 13.52
N THR A 234 -4.75 -15.23 14.04
CA THR A 234 -3.98 -15.24 15.28
C THR A 234 -4.82 -15.73 16.46
N ASP A 235 -6.09 -15.31 16.56
CA ASP A 235 -7.05 -15.76 17.58
C ASP A 235 -7.23 -17.27 17.56
N GLU A 236 -7.49 -17.83 16.39
CA GLU A 236 -7.70 -19.26 16.24
C GLU A 236 -6.43 -20.08 16.52
N ILE A 237 -5.25 -19.55 16.18
CA ILE A 237 -3.97 -20.17 16.56
C ILE A 237 -3.80 -20.13 18.08
N ILE A 238 -4.12 -19.01 18.74
CA ILE A 238 -4.04 -18.89 20.20
C ILE A 238 -4.96 -19.91 20.88
N ARG A 239 -6.23 -19.97 20.47
CA ARG A 239 -7.20 -20.93 21.01
C ARG A 239 -6.74 -22.37 20.84
N GLU A 240 -6.26 -22.71 19.64
CA GLU A 240 -5.96 -24.11 19.33
C GLU A 240 -4.61 -24.57 19.89
N PHE A 241 -3.57 -23.73 19.87
CA PHE A 241 -2.25 -24.10 20.36
C PHE A 241 -2.06 -23.80 21.85
N PHE A 242 -2.36 -22.58 22.29
CA PHE A 242 -2.14 -22.16 23.69
C PHE A 242 -3.31 -22.53 24.62
N LYS A 243 -4.47 -22.93 24.07
CA LYS A 243 -5.66 -23.34 24.84
C LYS A 243 -6.17 -22.27 25.79
N VAL A 244 -6.03 -21.00 25.39
CA VAL A 244 -6.52 -19.83 26.14
C VAL A 244 -7.40 -18.95 25.26
N GLU A 245 -8.22 -18.12 25.90
CA GLU A 245 -8.96 -17.06 25.23
C GLU A 245 -7.97 -15.98 24.73
N PRO A 246 -8.01 -15.60 23.44
CA PRO A 246 -7.10 -14.58 22.92
C PRO A 246 -7.38 -13.20 23.56
N PRO A 247 -6.33 -12.49 24.04
CA PRO A 247 -6.48 -11.17 24.63
C PRO A 247 -7.07 -10.16 23.65
N HIS A 248 -7.94 -9.28 24.13
CA HIS A 248 -8.67 -8.33 23.27
C HIS A 248 -7.73 -7.44 22.44
N PHE A 249 -8.18 -7.09 21.25
CA PHE A 249 -7.55 -6.06 20.43
C PHE A 249 -8.58 -5.05 19.94
N LEU A 250 -8.14 -3.82 19.70
CA LEU A 250 -8.95 -2.76 19.15
C LEU A 250 -8.35 -2.28 17.82
N VAL A 251 -9.22 -2.04 16.86
CA VAL A 251 -8.84 -1.48 15.57
C VAL A 251 -9.02 0.03 15.60
N ALA A 252 -7.91 0.75 15.58
CA ALA A 252 -7.91 2.21 15.47
C ALA A 252 -7.34 2.61 14.10
N SER A 253 -8.07 3.45 13.39
CA SER A 253 -7.59 4.06 12.15
C SER A 253 -8.01 5.52 12.10
N CYS A 254 -7.10 6.35 11.63
CA CYS A 254 -7.34 7.78 11.43
C CYS A 254 -7.43 8.04 9.93
N THR A 255 -8.65 8.26 9.44
CA THR A 255 -8.89 8.60 8.04
C THR A 255 -9.13 10.10 7.92
N LEU A 256 -8.08 10.85 7.57
CA LEU A 256 -8.14 12.30 7.44
C LEU A 256 -7.86 12.74 6.01
N HIS A 257 -8.59 13.76 5.57
CA HIS A 257 -8.24 14.51 4.37
C HIS A 257 -7.34 15.67 4.74
N LEU A 258 -6.43 16.03 3.82
CA LEU A 258 -5.75 17.31 3.92
C LEU A 258 -6.77 18.42 3.63
N ASN A 259 -6.75 19.45 4.47
CA ASN A 259 -7.66 20.58 4.32
C ASN A 259 -7.17 21.52 3.21
N PHE A 260 -7.59 21.29 1.97
CA PHE A 260 -7.32 22.21 0.85
C PHE A 260 -8.45 23.23 0.70
N LYS A 261 -8.15 24.44 0.19
CA LYS A 261 -9.15 25.50 0.03
C LYS A 261 -10.20 25.20 -1.04
N SER A 262 -9.82 24.52 -2.12
CA SER A 262 -10.69 24.33 -3.28
C SER A 262 -10.69 22.89 -3.77
N SER A 263 -11.78 22.14 -3.52
CA SER A 263 -11.94 20.83 -4.18
C SER A 263 -12.48 21.03 -5.59
N PRO A 264 -11.85 20.49 -6.65
CA PRO A 264 -12.46 20.45 -7.96
C PRO A 264 -13.79 19.69 -7.89
N SER A 265 -14.87 20.26 -8.42
CA SER A 265 -16.14 19.54 -8.61
C SER A 265 -15.96 18.53 -9.75
N ALA A 266 -15.44 17.36 -9.45
CA ALA A 266 -15.28 16.27 -10.41
C ALA A 266 -16.63 15.54 -10.59
N SER A 267 -16.99 15.25 -11.83
CA SER A 267 -18.21 14.49 -12.14
C SER A 267 -17.93 13.51 -13.29
N ASP A 268 -17.94 12.22 -12.98
CA ASP A 268 -17.80 11.14 -13.97
C ASP A 268 -18.90 11.20 -15.04
N PHE A 269 -20.08 11.71 -14.67
CA PHE A 269 -21.20 11.91 -15.58
C PHE A 269 -20.85 12.87 -16.73
N LYS A 270 -20.10 13.95 -16.46
CA LYS A 270 -19.69 14.91 -17.49
C LYS A 270 -18.80 14.27 -18.56
N ILE A 271 -17.86 13.43 -18.15
CA ILE A 271 -16.98 12.71 -19.10
C ILE A 271 -17.77 11.70 -19.91
N SER A 272 -18.65 10.93 -19.26
CA SER A 272 -19.52 9.97 -19.96
C SER A 272 -20.39 10.67 -21.01
N ALA A 273 -20.98 11.82 -20.66
CA ALA A 273 -21.77 12.64 -21.58
C ALA A 273 -20.94 13.18 -22.76
N LEU A 274 -19.72 13.68 -22.52
CA LEU A 274 -18.82 14.15 -23.57
C LEU A 274 -18.37 13.01 -24.52
N LYS A 275 -17.99 11.84 -23.97
CA LYS A 275 -17.65 10.66 -24.78
C LYS A 275 -18.84 10.17 -25.61
N LYS A 276 -20.05 10.20 -25.05
CA LYS A 276 -21.29 9.91 -25.77
C LYS A 276 -21.52 10.91 -26.91
N LYS A 277 -21.28 12.20 -26.69
CA LYS A 277 -21.41 13.25 -27.71
C LYS A 277 -20.41 13.08 -28.86
N ILE A 278 -19.16 12.75 -28.58
CA ILE A 278 -18.15 12.44 -29.63
C ILE A 278 -18.60 11.24 -30.46
N ARG A 279 -19.08 10.18 -29.80
CA ARG A 279 -19.60 9.01 -30.50
C ARG A 279 -20.80 9.39 -31.38
N ASP A 280 -21.72 10.20 -30.87
CA ASP A 280 -22.89 10.62 -31.63
C ASP A 280 -22.51 11.56 -32.80
N LEU A 281 -21.46 12.37 -32.68
CA LEU A 281 -20.90 13.14 -33.80
C LEU A 281 -20.31 12.26 -34.90
N GLU A 282 -19.72 11.11 -34.57
CA GLU A 282 -19.17 10.17 -35.56
C GLU A 282 -20.27 9.44 -36.33
N PHE A 283 -21.36 9.08 -35.66
CA PHE A 283 -22.43 8.26 -36.24
C PHE A 283 -23.61 9.06 -36.79
N ASN A 284 -23.94 10.21 -36.19
CA ASN A 284 -25.09 11.06 -36.53
C ASN A 284 -24.70 12.55 -36.59
N PRO A 285 -23.72 12.92 -37.44
CA PRO A 285 -23.18 14.26 -37.51
C PRO A 285 -24.23 15.34 -37.85
N GLU A 286 -25.26 14.95 -38.58
CA GLU A 286 -26.38 15.81 -38.97
C GLU A 286 -27.11 16.46 -37.78
N ARG A 287 -27.05 15.84 -36.59
CA ARG A 287 -27.69 16.39 -35.37
C ARG A 287 -26.97 17.58 -34.78
N TYR A 288 -25.73 17.84 -35.21
CA TYR A 288 -24.84 18.83 -34.61
C TYR A 288 -24.44 19.93 -35.60
N ILE A 289 -25.10 20.02 -36.76
CA ILE A 289 -24.80 21.02 -37.81
C ILE A 289 -24.83 22.45 -37.27
N ASP A 290 -25.71 22.72 -36.30
CA ASP A 290 -25.83 24.05 -35.70
C ASP A 290 -24.70 24.41 -34.74
N GLU A 291 -24.01 23.41 -34.18
CA GLU A 291 -22.84 23.58 -33.31
C GLU A 291 -21.52 23.63 -34.08
N LEU A 292 -21.53 23.32 -35.39
CA LEU A 292 -20.34 23.39 -36.22
C LEU A 292 -20.03 24.85 -36.59
N PRO A 293 -18.74 25.25 -36.61
CA PRO A 293 -18.31 26.58 -37.00
C PRO A 293 -18.37 26.76 -38.52
N LEU A 294 -19.60 26.79 -39.06
CA LEU A 294 -19.89 26.85 -40.49
C LEU A 294 -20.32 28.25 -40.90
N THR A 295 -19.88 28.70 -42.08
CA THR A 295 -20.46 29.86 -42.73
C THR A 295 -21.92 29.58 -43.15
N LYS A 296 -22.73 30.63 -43.36
CA LYS A 296 -24.12 30.48 -43.85
C LYS A 296 -24.21 29.64 -45.13
N LYS A 297 -23.21 29.76 -46.02
CA LYS A 297 -23.14 29.03 -47.29
C LYS A 297 -22.85 27.54 -47.07
N GLU A 298 -21.95 27.22 -46.14
CA GLU A 298 -21.63 25.83 -45.78
C GLU A 298 -22.76 25.12 -45.03
N LYS A 299 -23.53 25.84 -44.18
CA LYS A 299 -24.73 25.27 -43.54
C LYS A 299 -25.78 24.82 -44.56
N ILE A 300 -26.04 25.65 -45.58
CA ILE A 300 -26.97 25.32 -46.67
C ILE A 300 -26.47 24.10 -47.44
N GLN A 301 -25.19 24.10 -47.82
CA GLN A 301 -24.57 23.00 -48.56
C GLN A 301 -24.60 21.67 -47.78
N ILE A 302 -24.36 21.70 -46.46
CA ILE A 302 -24.44 20.50 -45.61
C ILE A 302 -25.89 20.02 -45.49
N GLY A 303 -26.87 20.93 -45.40
CA GLY A 303 -28.30 20.58 -45.41
C GLY A 303 -28.69 19.80 -46.67
N GLU A 304 -28.32 20.31 -47.85
CA GLU A 304 -28.57 19.64 -49.15
C GLU A 304 -27.88 18.27 -49.23
N LEU A 305 -26.66 18.16 -48.72
CA LEU A 305 -25.90 16.90 -48.70
C LEU A 305 -26.52 15.86 -47.76
N VAL A 306 -27.12 16.27 -46.63
CA VAL A 306 -27.82 15.38 -45.69
C VAL A 306 -29.14 14.87 -46.28
N GLU A 307 -29.90 15.72 -46.95
CA GLU A 307 -31.10 15.30 -47.70
C GLU A 307 -30.74 14.30 -48.80
N LYS A 308 -29.73 14.62 -49.62
CA LYS A 308 -29.22 13.73 -50.66
C LYS A 308 -28.75 12.38 -50.11
N LYS A 309 -28.03 12.37 -48.97
CA LYS A 309 -27.62 11.13 -48.29
C LYS A 309 -28.82 10.29 -47.85
N THR A 310 -29.88 10.93 -47.34
CA THR A 310 -31.11 10.25 -46.90
C THR A 310 -31.83 9.58 -48.06
N GLU A 311 -31.91 10.25 -49.22
CA GLU A 311 -32.46 9.68 -50.45
C GLU A 311 -31.63 8.50 -50.96
N LEU A 312 -30.30 8.62 -50.98
CA LEU A 312 -29.39 7.56 -51.40
C LEU A 312 -29.49 6.32 -50.50
N ILE A 313 -29.66 6.49 -49.19
CA ILE A 313 -29.88 5.39 -48.23
C ILE A 313 -31.24 4.70 -48.45
N LYS A 314 -32.29 5.43 -48.82
CA LYS A 314 -33.57 4.82 -49.21
C LYS A 314 -33.42 4.03 -50.52
N LYS A 315 -32.70 4.60 -51.49
CA LYS A 315 -32.45 4.00 -52.81
C LYS A 315 -31.66 2.70 -52.71
N ILE A 316 -30.60 2.65 -51.88
CA ILE A 316 -29.75 1.45 -51.76
C ILE A 316 -30.50 0.22 -51.20
N LYS A 317 -31.55 0.42 -50.40
CA LYS A 317 -32.38 -0.67 -49.84
C LYS A 317 -33.25 -1.36 -50.89
N GLY A 318 -33.57 -0.69 -52.01
CA GLY A 318 -34.41 -1.22 -53.08
C GLY A 318 -33.66 -1.72 -54.32
N VAL A 319 -32.32 -1.61 -54.35
CA VAL A 319 -31.49 -1.99 -55.50
C VAL A 319 -31.01 -3.44 -55.37
N SER A 320 -31.05 -4.22 -56.45
CA SER A 320 -30.55 -5.61 -56.48
C SER A 320 -29.21 -5.75 -57.20
N SER A 321 -28.84 -4.79 -58.05
CA SER A 321 -27.59 -4.78 -58.83
C SER A 321 -26.36 -4.49 -57.95
N PRO A 322 -25.33 -5.37 -57.93
CA PRO A 322 -24.10 -5.16 -57.16
C PRO A 322 -23.32 -3.90 -57.59
N ILE A 323 -23.36 -3.55 -58.88
CA ILE A 323 -22.62 -2.42 -59.45
C ILE A 323 -23.25 -1.08 -59.03
N GLU A 324 -24.59 -1.01 -59.07
CA GLU A 324 -25.32 0.19 -58.63
C GLU A 324 -25.27 0.38 -57.12
N LYS A 325 -25.32 -0.71 -56.34
CA LYS A 325 -25.06 -0.65 -54.90
C LYS A 325 -23.70 -0.04 -54.60
N ARG A 326 -22.66 -0.45 -55.33
CA ARG A 326 -21.30 0.06 -55.13
C ARG A 326 -21.19 1.55 -55.44
N LYS A 327 -21.77 2.03 -56.54
CA LYS A 327 -21.82 3.47 -56.87
C LYS A 327 -22.55 4.30 -55.81
N ILE A 328 -23.72 3.85 -55.35
CA ILE A 328 -24.47 4.53 -54.29
C ILE A 328 -23.68 4.55 -52.98
N SER A 329 -23.00 3.46 -52.62
CA SER A 329 -22.13 3.40 -51.45
C SER A 329 -20.93 4.35 -51.55
N GLU A 330 -20.33 4.50 -52.72
CA GLU A 330 -19.23 5.44 -52.96
C GLU A 330 -19.70 6.90 -52.82
N GLU A 331 -20.87 7.26 -53.36
CA GLU A 331 -21.46 8.60 -53.18
C GLU A 331 -21.78 8.90 -51.70
N ILE A 332 -22.37 7.94 -50.97
CA ILE A 332 -22.61 8.07 -49.53
C ILE A 332 -21.30 8.28 -48.77
N LYS A 333 -20.21 7.61 -49.20
CA LYS A 333 -18.89 7.72 -48.57
C LYS A 333 -18.26 9.10 -48.81
N VAL A 334 -18.38 9.66 -50.01
CA VAL A 334 -17.90 11.02 -50.33
C VAL A 334 -18.63 12.06 -49.48
N ILE A 335 -19.96 11.97 -49.39
CA ILE A 335 -20.77 12.87 -48.56
C ILE A 335 -20.38 12.74 -47.08
N SER A 336 -20.20 11.52 -46.60
CA SER A 336 -19.82 11.27 -45.21
C SER A 336 -18.43 11.82 -44.89
N ASN A 337 -17.46 11.69 -45.81
CA ASN A 337 -16.12 12.24 -45.64
C ASN A 337 -16.12 13.78 -45.56
N PHE A 338 -16.91 14.44 -46.41
CA PHE A 338 -17.05 15.90 -46.38
C PHE A 338 -17.60 16.41 -45.04
N ILE A 339 -18.59 15.70 -44.50
CA ILE A 339 -19.18 16.02 -43.19
C ILE A 339 -18.16 15.76 -42.06
N VAL A 340 -17.41 14.66 -42.13
CA VAL A 340 -16.38 14.31 -41.14
C VAL A 340 -15.27 15.36 -41.07
N GLU A 341 -14.79 15.89 -42.21
CA GLU A 341 -13.77 16.94 -42.22
C GLU A 341 -14.22 18.19 -41.44
N LYS A 342 -15.50 18.55 -41.53
CA LYS A 342 -16.06 19.71 -40.84
C LYS A 342 -16.27 19.49 -39.34
N ILE A 343 -16.30 18.23 -38.89
CA ILE A 343 -16.46 17.86 -37.47
C ILE A 343 -15.13 17.85 -36.71
N ILE A 344 -14.00 17.68 -37.42
CA ILE A 344 -12.66 17.60 -36.81
C ILE A 344 -12.41 18.72 -35.77
N PRO A 345 -12.72 20.01 -36.03
CA PRO A 345 -12.51 21.07 -35.04
C PRO A 345 -13.36 20.89 -33.78
N LEU A 346 -14.65 20.53 -33.93
CA LEU A 346 -15.56 20.33 -32.80
C LEU A 346 -15.17 19.09 -31.99
N LYS A 347 -14.75 18.01 -32.66
CA LYS A 347 -14.22 16.81 -32.00
C LYS A 347 -12.97 17.15 -31.19
N TYR A 348 -12.04 17.90 -31.78
CA TYR A 348 -10.84 18.36 -31.09
C TYR A 348 -11.15 19.23 -29.86
N GLU A 349 -12.14 20.12 -29.94
CA GLU A 349 -12.61 20.88 -28.77
C GLU A 349 -13.23 19.99 -27.67
N LEU A 350 -14.03 19.00 -28.07
CA LEU A 350 -14.63 18.05 -27.13
C LEU A 350 -13.57 17.16 -26.46
N ASP A 351 -12.57 16.70 -27.21
CA ASP A 351 -11.43 15.96 -26.68
C ASP A 351 -10.66 16.81 -25.66
N LYS A 352 -10.39 18.09 -25.96
CA LYS A 352 -9.81 19.03 -24.98
C LYS A 352 -10.66 19.21 -23.73
N LYS A 353 -11.99 19.23 -23.87
CA LYS A 353 -12.91 19.30 -22.72
C LYS A 353 -12.84 18.01 -21.89
N ILE A 354 -12.74 16.84 -22.53
CA ILE A 354 -12.54 15.56 -21.84
C ILE A 354 -11.22 15.56 -21.08
N GLU A 355 -10.11 15.94 -21.72
CA GLU A 355 -8.80 16.03 -21.06
C GLU A 355 -8.86 16.91 -19.81
N LYS A 356 -9.50 18.08 -19.92
CA LYS A 356 -9.67 19.00 -18.78
C LYS A 356 -10.52 18.42 -17.65
N GLU A 357 -11.58 17.68 -17.95
CA GLU A 357 -12.40 17.02 -16.92
C GLU A 357 -11.68 15.79 -16.33
N GLU A 358 -10.90 15.04 -17.12
CA GLU A 358 -10.05 13.95 -16.65
C GLU A 358 -8.96 14.47 -15.70
N GLU A 359 -8.36 15.62 -16.00
CA GLU A 359 -7.45 16.32 -15.09
C GLU A 359 -8.13 16.71 -13.77
N LYS A 360 -9.37 17.24 -13.81
CA LYS A 360 -10.13 17.54 -12.59
C LYS A 360 -10.41 16.30 -11.75
N ILE A 361 -10.70 15.15 -12.36
CA ILE A 361 -10.87 13.88 -11.62
C ILE A 361 -9.55 13.45 -10.99
N LYS A 362 -8.44 13.50 -11.74
CA LYS A 362 -7.11 13.19 -11.21
C LYS A 362 -6.78 14.08 -10.01
N GLN A 363 -7.07 15.37 -10.10
CA GLN A 363 -6.93 16.30 -8.98
C GLN A 363 -7.86 15.93 -7.83
N ALA A 364 -9.16 15.75 -8.04
CA ALA A 364 -10.10 15.38 -6.99
C ALA A 364 -9.70 14.10 -6.24
N LYS A 365 -9.10 13.11 -6.94
CA LYS A 365 -8.52 11.91 -6.30
C LYS A 365 -7.37 12.25 -5.34
N VAL A 366 -6.52 13.22 -5.67
CA VAL A 366 -5.46 13.71 -4.77
C VAL A 366 -6.07 14.43 -3.56
N TYR A 367 -7.08 15.27 -3.76
CA TYR A 367 -7.74 16.01 -2.67
C TYR A 367 -8.45 15.08 -1.68
N THR A 368 -8.99 13.97 -2.20
CA THR A 368 -9.68 12.94 -1.40
C THR A 368 -8.78 11.78 -0.99
N PHE A 369 -7.47 11.87 -1.27
CA PHE A 369 -6.48 10.86 -0.88
C PHE A 369 -6.32 10.84 0.64
N ARG A 370 -6.24 9.64 1.21
CA ARG A 370 -6.34 9.40 2.66
C ARG A 370 -5.04 8.87 3.28
N GLU A 371 -4.06 8.54 2.46
CA GLU A 371 -2.80 7.93 2.91
C GLU A 371 -1.65 8.94 2.85
N PHE A 372 -1.96 10.22 3.06
CA PHE A 372 -0.94 11.25 3.17
C PHE A 372 -0.04 11.00 4.40
N PRO A 373 1.27 11.27 4.32
CA PRO A 373 2.16 11.14 5.46
C PRO A 373 1.68 11.99 6.65
N TYR A 374 1.76 11.42 7.85
CA TYR A 374 1.31 12.09 9.08
C TYR A 374 1.95 13.46 9.30
N CYS A 375 3.20 13.65 8.83
CA CYS A 375 3.95 14.89 8.97
C CYS A 375 3.40 16.07 8.13
N LEU A 376 2.38 15.84 7.30
CA LEU A 376 1.64 16.89 6.61
C LEU A 376 0.46 17.44 7.44
N PHE A 377 0.03 16.71 8.47
CA PHE A 377 -1.02 17.12 9.39
C PHE A 377 -0.41 17.81 10.60
N SER A 378 -1.17 18.71 11.26
CA SER A 378 -0.67 19.33 12.49
C SER A 378 -0.83 18.38 13.67
N ALA A 379 0.16 18.32 14.56
CA ALA A 379 0.06 17.51 15.78
C ALA A 379 -1.15 17.91 16.66
N LYS A 380 -1.52 19.20 16.66
CA LYS A 380 -2.72 19.70 17.36
C LYS A 380 -4.01 19.14 16.74
N THR A 381 -4.11 19.08 15.42
CA THR A 381 -5.26 18.45 14.73
C THR A 381 -5.40 17.00 15.15
N LEU A 382 -4.28 16.26 15.21
CA LEU A 382 -4.29 14.86 15.66
C LEU A 382 -4.72 14.72 17.13
N ARG A 383 -4.23 15.59 18.03
CA ARG A 383 -4.64 15.60 19.44
C ARG A 383 -6.12 15.92 19.61
N ASN A 384 -6.65 16.90 18.87
CA ASN A 384 -8.05 17.29 18.96
C ASN A 384 -9.02 16.16 18.56
N LEU A 385 -8.58 15.17 17.77
CA LEU A 385 -9.39 13.99 17.44
C LEU A 385 -9.49 12.99 18.59
N LEU A 386 -8.58 13.07 19.56
CA LEU A 386 -8.50 12.16 20.71
C LEU A 386 -9.11 12.75 21.98
N ASN A 387 -9.30 14.07 22.02
CA ASN A 387 -10.03 14.75 23.08
C ASN A 387 -11.54 14.54 22.84
N PHE A 388 -12.06 13.43 23.36
CA PHE A 388 -13.50 13.22 23.54
C PHE A 388 -13.99 13.93 24.80
#